data_AF-A0A640W519-F1
#
_entry.id   AF-A0A640W519-F1
#
_cell.length_a   1.000
_cell.length_b   1.000
_cell.length_c   1.000
_cell.angle_alpha   90.00
_cell.angle_beta   90.00
_cell.angle_gamma   90.00
#
_symmetry.space_group_name_H-M   'P 1'
#
loop_
_entity.id
_entity.type
_entity.pdbx_description
1 polymer ?
#
loop_
_entity_poly.entity_id
_entity_poly.type
_entity_poly.pdbx_seq_one_letter_code
_entity_poly.pdbx_strand_id
1 'polypeptide(L)'
;MKLKYYEIDENELLKKIGNEKKVVIKLPEGFINYSSKISDFLSENGIEAMIYAEPSYGACDFVSNEYKTIFIGEAEMPYLKRAYKLTMWNA
;
A
#
# COMPACT_ATOMS: atom_id res chain seq x y z
N MET A 1 10.41 -8.64 -4.14
CA MET A 1 11.23 -7.46 -4.52
C MET A 1 12.24 -7.13 -3.43
N LYS A 2 13.54 -7.30 -3.73
CA LYS A 2 14.62 -6.90 -2.80
C LYS A 2 14.88 -5.39 -2.88
N LEU A 3 14.85 -4.74 -1.71
CA LEU A 3 15.28 -3.35 -1.47
C LEU A 3 16.66 -3.38 -0.79
N LYS A 4 17.26 -2.21 -0.49
CA LYS A 4 18.61 -2.15 0.07
C LYS A 4 18.76 -2.90 1.39
N TYR A 5 17.77 -2.79 2.27
CA TYR A 5 17.77 -3.42 3.61
C TYR A 5 16.50 -4.21 3.93
N TYR A 6 15.48 -4.11 3.06
CA TYR A 6 14.18 -4.71 3.26
C TYR A 6 13.80 -5.53 2.04
N GLU A 7 12.88 -6.46 2.22
CA GLU A 7 12.28 -7.18 1.11
C GLU A 7 10.77 -6.95 1.16
N ILE A 8 10.21 -6.54 0.03
CA ILE A 8 8.76 -6.54 -0.17
C ILE A 8 8.44 -7.89 -0.80
N ASP A 9 7.66 -8.71 -0.09
CA ASP A 9 7.09 -9.92 -0.67
C ASP A 9 6.04 -9.53 -1.71
N GLU A 10 6.37 -9.78 -2.97
CA GLU A 10 5.53 -9.47 -4.13
C GLU A 10 4.23 -10.29 -4.13
N ASN A 11 4.29 -11.56 -3.72
CA ASN A 11 3.12 -12.42 -3.66
C ASN A 11 2.19 -11.99 -2.52
N GLU A 12 2.75 -11.62 -1.36
CA GLU A 12 1.94 -11.07 -0.26
C GLU A 12 1.31 -9.73 -0.66
N LEU A 13 2.05 -8.86 -1.37
CA LEU A 13 1.55 -7.59 -1.89
C LEU A 13 0.37 -7.80 -2.83
N LEU A 14 0.51 -8.66 -3.85
CA LEU A 14 -0.57 -8.99 -4.78
C LEU A 14 -1.77 -9.61 -4.06
N LYS A 15 -1.54 -10.51 -3.09
CA LYS A 15 -2.61 -11.10 -2.27
C LYS A 15 -3.35 -10.05 -1.43
N LYS A 16 -2.62 -9.08 -0.85
CA LYS A 16 -3.22 -7.97 -0.10
C LYS A 16 -4.03 -7.06 -1.01
N ILE A 17 -3.58 -6.82 -2.25
CA ILE A 17 -4.31 -6.04 -3.25
C ILE A 17 -5.59 -6.77 -3.67
N GLY A 18 -5.51 -8.05 -4.02
CA GLY A 18 -6.65 -8.83 -4.49
C GLY A 18 -6.99 -8.50 -5.94
N ASN A 19 -8.27 -8.22 -6.22
CA ASN A 19 -8.76 -7.99 -7.60
C ASN A 19 -8.77 -6.51 -8.02
N GLU A 20 -8.27 -5.61 -7.17
CA GLU A 20 -8.29 -4.18 -7.46
C GLU A 20 -7.41 -3.84 -8.66
N LYS A 21 -7.94 -2.99 -9.56
CA LYS A 21 -7.20 -2.47 -10.72
C LYS A 21 -6.50 -1.15 -10.44
N LYS A 22 -6.88 -0.46 -9.36
CA LYS A 22 -6.30 0.80 -8.92
C LYS A 22 -6.13 0.78 -7.40
N VAL A 23 -4.95 1.15 -6.91
CA VAL A 23 -4.66 1.18 -5.48
C VAL A 23 -3.87 2.43 -5.12
N VAL A 24 -4.01 2.87 -3.86
CA VAL A 24 -3.14 3.87 -3.27
C VAL A 24 -2.05 3.17 -2.47
N ILE A 25 -0.80 3.58 -2.65
CA ILE A 25 0.35 3.03 -1.92
C ILE A 25 0.82 4.08 -0.92
N LYS A 26 0.73 3.77 0.38
CA LYS A 26 1.29 4.59 1.46
C LYS A 26 2.65 4.05 1.87
N LEU A 27 3.66 4.91 1.84
CA LEU A 27 5.04 4.59 2.15
C LEU A 27 5.58 5.50 3.26
N PRO A 28 6.35 4.96 4.22
CA PRO A 28 7.20 5.79 5.08
C PRO A 28 8.32 6.42 4.24
N GLU A 29 8.86 7.54 4.72
CA GLU A 29 9.86 8.35 4.01
C GLU A 29 11.06 7.52 3.51
N GLY A 30 11.55 6.60 4.35
CA GLY A 30 12.67 5.71 4.01
C GLY A 30 12.40 4.75 2.83
N PHE A 31 11.15 4.64 2.39
CA PHE A 31 10.72 3.77 1.29
C PHE A 31 10.33 4.54 0.02
N ILE A 32 10.27 5.87 0.06
CA ILE A 32 9.86 6.71 -1.09
C ILE A 32 10.75 6.49 -2.32
N ASN A 33 12.05 6.27 -2.13
CA ASN A 33 12.99 5.97 -3.23
C ASN A 33 12.66 4.65 -3.98
N TYR A 34 11.76 3.81 -3.45
CA TYR A 34 11.30 2.58 -4.09
C TYR A 34 9.90 2.71 -4.70
N SER A 35 9.27 3.88 -4.60
CA SER A 35 7.92 4.14 -5.15
C SER A 35 7.82 3.76 -6.63
N SER A 36 8.75 4.20 -7.47
CA SER A 36 8.77 3.84 -8.90
C SER A 36 8.87 2.34 -9.09
N LYS A 37 9.75 1.65 -8.35
CA LYS A 37 9.91 0.20 -8.46
C LYS A 37 8.65 -0.58 -8.06
N ILE A 38 7.93 -0.09 -7.05
CA ILE A 38 6.63 -0.64 -6.63
C ILE A 38 5.59 -0.38 -7.72
N SER A 39 5.50 0.83 -8.24
CA SER A 39 4.56 1.19 -9.32
C SER A 39 4.81 0.39 -10.59
N ASP A 40 6.07 0.18 -10.99
CA ASP A 40 6.44 -0.61 -12.16
C ASP A 40 5.98 -2.07 -11.99
N PHE A 41 6.31 -2.69 -10.86
CA PHE A 41 5.88 -4.06 -10.54
C PHE A 41 4.34 -4.21 -10.57
N LEU A 42 3.61 -3.25 -10.01
CA LEU A 42 2.15 -3.29 -10.01
C LEU A 42 1.58 -3.08 -11.42
N SER A 43 2.16 -2.17 -12.19
CA SER A 43 1.78 -1.90 -13.58
C SER A 43 1.99 -3.13 -14.48
N GLU A 44 3.11 -3.84 -14.33
CA GLU A 44 3.39 -5.12 -15.01
C GLU A 44 2.32 -6.20 -14.71
N ASN A 45 1.67 -6.11 -13.55
CA ASN A 45 0.57 -6.97 -13.13
C ASN A 45 -0.83 -6.39 -13.45
N GLY A 46 -0.90 -5.29 -14.22
CA GLY A 46 -2.15 -4.65 -14.64
C GLY A 46 -2.88 -3.90 -13.52
N ILE A 47 -2.12 -3.39 -12.54
CA ILE A 47 -2.62 -2.62 -11.41
C ILE A 47 -2.02 -1.20 -11.46
N GLU A 48 -2.88 -0.19 -11.51
CA GLU A 48 -2.47 1.21 -11.43
C GLU A 48 -2.18 1.59 -9.97
N ALA A 49 -0.98 2.10 -9.71
CA ALA A 49 -0.55 2.50 -8.37
C ALA A 49 -0.45 4.03 -8.25
N MET A 50 -1.20 4.61 -7.32
CA MET A 50 -1.12 6.02 -6.94
C MET A 50 -0.31 6.14 -5.64
N ILE A 51 0.77 6.92 -5.65
CA ILE A 51 1.60 7.12 -4.46
C ILE A 51 0.97 8.19 -3.57
N TYR A 52 0.74 7.85 -2.30
CA TYR A 52 0.28 8.82 -1.31
C TYR A 52 1.41 9.81 -1.00
N ALA A 53 1.16 11.10 -1.22
CA ALA A 53 2.19 12.13 -1.18
C ALA A 53 2.46 12.70 0.22
N GLU A 54 1.51 12.58 1.15
CA GLU A 54 1.71 13.07 2.52
C GLU A 54 2.68 12.15 3.29
N PRO A 55 3.49 12.69 4.20
CA PRO A 55 4.40 11.90 5.02
C PRO A 55 3.66 10.81 5.83
N SER A 56 4.26 9.62 5.94
CA SER A 56 3.75 8.55 6.81
C SER A 56 4.65 8.36 8.03
N TYR A 57 4.10 8.54 9.23
CA TYR A 57 4.81 8.37 10.50
C TYR A 57 4.48 7.05 11.22
N GLY A 58 3.54 6.27 10.70
CA GLY A 58 3.12 4.99 11.25
C GLY A 58 1.62 4.74 11.08
N ALA A 59 1.17 3.56 11.53
CA ALA A 59 -0.21 3.11 11.34
C ALA A 59 -1.28 3.95 12.07
N CYS A 60 -0.89 4.81 13.01
CA CYS A 60 -1.80 5.75 13.66
C CYS A 60 -2.23 6.88 12.73
N ASP A 61 -1.44 7.19 11.71
CA ASP A 61 -1.75 8.13 10.64
C ASP A 61 -2.56 7.44 9.54
N PHE A 62 -3.68 6.83 9.93
CA PHE A 62 -4.51 6.07 9.01
C PHE A 62 -5.23 6.99 8.03
N VAL A 63 -5.29 6.57 6.77
CA VAL A 63 -5.99 7.30 5.71
C VAL A 63 -7.04 6.41 5.06
N SER A 64 -8.18 7.01 4.75
CA SER A 64 -9.26 6.38 4.00
C SER A 64 -9.53 7.21 2.75
N ASN A 65 -9.65 6.55 1.61
CA ASN A 65 -10.02 7.17 0.34
C ASN A 65 -10.89 6.20 -0.47
N GLU A 66 -11.30 6.61 -1.67
CA GLU A 66 -12.18 5.81 -2.54
C GLU A 66 -11.51 4.52 -3.05
N TYR A 67 -10.18 4.48 -3.06
CA TYR A 67 -9.41 3.32 -3.47
C TYR A 67 -8.90 2.54 -2.26
N LYS A 68 -8.63 1.26 -2.50
CA LYS A 68 -7.92 0.45 -1.53
C LYS A 68 -6.52 1.01 -1.31
N THR A 69 -6.20 1.30 -0.05
CA THR A 69 -4.86 1.76 0.35
C THR A 69 -4.04 0.60 0.88
N ILE A 70 -2.84 0.42 0.33
CA ILE A 70 -1.84 -0.52 0.80
C ILE A 70 -0.82 0.24 1.64
N PHE A 71 -0.72 -0.14 2.92
CA PHE A 71 0.19 0.45 3.89
C PHE A 71 1.45 -0.42 3.96
N ILE A 72 2.57 0.08 3.46
CA ILE A 72 3.86 -0.63 3.46
C ILE A 72 4.72 -0.13 4.62
N GLY A 73 5.40 -1.04 5.31
CA GLY A 73 6.31 -0.69 6.40
C GLY A 73 5.63 -0.44 7.75
N GLU A 74 4.33 -0.75 7.88
CA GLU A 74 3.54 -0.52 9.07
C GLU A 74 2.76 -1.78 9.48
N ALA A 75 2.56 -1.96 10.79
CA ALA A 75 1.73 -3.02 11.34
C ALA A 75 0.33 -2.48 11.67
N GLU A 76 -0.69 -3.27 11.37
CA GLU A 76 -2.09 -2.90 11.61
C GLU A 76 -2.35 -2.60 13.10
N MET A 77 -3.01 -1.48 13.39
CA MET A 77 -3.47 -1.17 14.75
C MET A 77 -4.78 -1.91 15.06
N PRO A 78 -4.88 -2.65 16.19
CA PRO A 78 -6.04 -3.50 16.48
C PRO A 78 -7.40 -2.78 16.46
N TYR A 79 -7.45 -1.52 16.89
CA TYR A 79 -8.68 -0.73 16.93
C TYR A 79 -9.10 -0.17 15.57
N LEU A 80 -8.20 -0.12 14.59
CA LEU A 80 -8.47 0.31 13.22
C LEU A 80 -8.88 -0.83 12.29
N LYS A 81 -8.87 -2.08 12.77
CA LYS A 81 -9.16 -3.29 11.97
C LYS A 81 -10.45 -3.23 11.16
N ARG A 82 -11.47 -2.52 11.67
CA ARG A 82 -12.73 -2.32 10.94
C ARG A 82 -12.56 -1.29 9.82
N ALA A 83 -11.81 -0.21 10.05
CA ALA A 83 -11.55 0.82 9.06
C ALA A 83 -10.72 0.28 7.88
N TYR A 84 -9.70 -0.56 8.12
CA TYR A 84 -8.95 -1.26 7.07
C TYR A 84 -9.81 -2.18 6.18
N LYS A 85 -10.93 -2.70 6.72
CA LYS A 85 -11.87 -3.54 5.96
C LYS A 85 -12.92 -2.74 5.20
N LEU A 86 -13.26 -1.54 5.68
CA LEU A 86 -14.26 -0.66 5.07
C LEU A 86 -13.72 0.04 3.82
N THR A 87 -12.39 0.18 3.67
CA THR A 87 -11.74 0.64 2.44
C THR A 87 -11.75 -0.41 1.30
N MET A 88 -12.47 -1.52 1.46
CA MET A 88 -12.57 -2.60 0.47
C MET A 88 -13.97 -2.76 -0.18
N TRP A 89 -14.97 -1.91 0.09
CA TRP A 89 -16.34 -1.93 -0.50
C TRP A 89 -16.87 -0.46 -0.60
N ASN A 90 -17.58 0.08 -1.60
CA ASN A 90 -18.27 -0.40 -2.82
C ASN A 90 -18.12 0.65 -3.94
N ALA A 91 -17.74 0.24 -5.15
CA ALA A 91 -18.19 0.82 -6.41
C ALA A 91 -18.32 -0.31 -7.45
#